data_AF-A0A0S3TEF3-F1
#
_entry.id   AF-A0A0S3TEF3-F1
#
_cell.length_a   1.000
_cell.length_b   1.000
_cell.length_c   1.000
_cell.angle_alpha   90.00
_cell.angle_beta   90.00
_cell.angle_gamma   90.00
#
_symmetry.space_group_name_H-M   'P 1'
#
loop_
_entity.id
_entity.type
_entity.pdbx_description
1 polymer ?
#
loop_
_entity_poly.entity_id
_entity_poly.type
_entity_poly.pdbx_seq_one_letter_code
_entity_poly.pdbx_strand_id
1 'polypeptide(L)'
;HYKTNKPEKDGLFCERIFGPIKSGICACGNYRVIRDKKDDPKFCEQCGVEFIDSRIRRYQMGYIKLACVVTHAWYLKRLPSYIANLLDKPLKELESLVYGDV
;
A
#
# COMPACT_ATOMS: atom_id res chain seq x y z
N HIS A 1 1.29 -12.07 12.63
CA HIS A 1 1.08 -12.54 13.99
C HIS A 1 2.38 -12.86 14.69
N TYR A 2 2.59 -12.36 15.91
CA TYR A 2 3.82 -12.57 16.70
C TYR A 2 4.15 -14.05 16.97
N LYS A 3 3.13 -14.91 17.07
CA LYS A 3 3.34 -16.36 17.27
C LYS A 3 3.77 -17.10 16.00
N THR A 4 3.23 -16.72 14.84
CA THR A 4 3.43 -17.47 13.59
C THR A 4 4.45 -16.82 12.67
N ASN A 5 4.85 -15.58 12.96
CA ASN A 5 5.64 -14.70 12.09
C ASN A 5 5.05 -14.54 10.67
N LYS A 6 3.78 -14.90 10.47
CA LYS A 6 3.05 -14.70 9.21
C LYS A 6 2.48 -13.29 9.15
N PRO A 7 2.40 -12.66 7.97
CA PRO A 7 1.77 -11.36 7.82
C PRO A 7 0.27 -11.45 8.12
N GLU A 8 -0.28 -10.40 8.72
CA GLU A 8 -1.72 -10.28 8.94
C GLU A 8 -2.45 -9.99 7.62
N LYS A 9 -3.68 -10.49 7.51
CA LYS A 9 -4.56 -10.15 6.38
C LYS A 9 -4.89 -8.66 6.46
N ASP A 10 -4.79 -7.98 5.31
CA ASP A 10 -5.04 -6.54 5.16
C ASP A 10 -4.10 -5.62 5.98
N GLY A 11 -3.05 -6.18 6.57
CA GLY A 11 -1.98 -5.43 7.21
C GLY A 11 -0.90 -4.95 6.23
N LEU A 12 0.11 -4.27 6.78
CA LEU A 12 1.23 -3.67 6.03
C LEU A 12 2.07 -4.66 5.20
N PHE A 13 1.96 -5.96 5.47
CA PHE A 13 2.73 -7.00 4.77
C PHE A 13 1.85 -8.04 4.08
N CYS A 14 0.55 -7.76 3.93
CA CYS A 14 -0.44 -8.69 3.39
C CYS A 14 -0.01 -9.26 2.03
N GLU A 15 0.06 -10.59 1.94
CA GLU A 15 0.46 -11.28 0.70
C GLU A 15 -0.51 -11.05 -0.46
N ARG A 16 -1.76 -10.73 -0.16
CA ARG A 16 -2.77 -10.39 -1.17
C ARG A 16 -2.48 -9.07 -1.88
N ILE A 17 -1.89 -8.11 -1.15
CA ILE A 17 -1.62 -6.75 -1.65
C ILE A 17 -0.23 -6.67 -2.28
N PHE A 18 0.77 -7.23 -1.60
CA PHE A 18 2.17 -7.09 -2.00
C PHE A 18 2.73 -8.30 -2.75
N GLY A 19 1.99 -9.41 -2.80
CA GLY A 19 2.43 -10.67 -3.40
C GLY A 19 2.96 -11.69 -2.38
N PRO A 20 3.21 -12.94 -2.83
CA PRO A 20 3.49 -14.07 -1.94
C PRO A 20 4.87 -14.00 -1.29
N ILE A 21 5.02 -14.59 -0.09
CA ILE A 21 6.34 -14.68 0.58
C ILE A 21 7.29 -15.62 -0.18
N LYS A 22 6.75 -16.74 -0.67
CA LYS A 22 7.50 -17.75 -1.43
C LYS A 22 6.95 -17.79 -2.85
N SER A 23 7.84 -17.79 -3.85
CA SER A 23 7.44 -17.80 -5.25
C SER A 23 6.51 -18.97 -5.56
N GLY A 24 5.36 -18.68 -6.18
CA GLY A 24 4.39 -19.69 -6.61
C GLY A 24 3.59 -20.38 -5.49
N ILE A 25 3.75 -19.97 -4.23
CA ILE A 25 3.03 -20.53 -3.08
C ILE A 25 2.16 -19.43 -2.46
N CYS A 26 0.88 -19.69 -2.27
CA CYS A 26 -0.04 -18.75 -1.62
C CYS A 26 0.04 -18.84 -0.08
N ALA A 27 -0.58 -17.89 0.62
CA ALA A 27 -0.57 -17.85 2.10
C ALA A 27 -1.18 -19.10 2.78
N CYS A 28 -2.08 -19.82 2.10
CA CYS A 28 -2.66 -21.08 2.59
C CYS A 28 -1.69 -22.28 2.45
N GLY A 29 -0.60 -22.13 1.70
CA GLY A 29 0.33 -23.21 1.36
C GLY A 29 0.03 -23.95 0.06
N ASN A 30 -1.01 -23.54 -0.67
CA ASN A 30 -1.32 -24.10 -1.99
C ASN A 30 -0.34 -23.55 -3.05
N TYR A 31 -0.10 -24.33 -4.10
CA TYR A 31 0.70 -23.94 -5.26
C TYR A 31 -0.16 -23.96 -6.52
N ARG A 32 0.32 -23.31 -7.58
CA ARG A 32 -0.36 -23.34 -8.88
C ARG A 32 -0.33 -24.75 -9.46
N VAL A 33 -1.50 -25.38 -9.54
CA VAL A 33 -1.67 -26.65 -10.26
C VAL A 33 -1.82 -26.31 -11.74
N ILE A 34 -0.78 -26.60 -12.53
CA ILE A 34 -0.82 -26.44 -13.99
C ILE A 34 -1.78 -27.51 -14.54
N ARG A 35 -2.89 -27.10 -15.14
CA ARG A 35 -3.82 -28.02 -15.82
C ARG A 35 -3.81 -27.75 -17.32
N ASP A 36 -4.08 -28.77 -18.13
CA ASP A 36 -4.16 -28.65 -19.61
C ASP A 36 -5.33 -27.79 -20.11
N LYS A 37 -6.10 -27.16 -19.22
CA LYS A 37 -7.25 -26.32 -19.54
C LYS A 37 -6.83 -24.85 -19.52
N LYS A 38 -7.32 -24.08 -20.50
CA LYS A 38 -7.00 -22.67 -20.78
C LYS A 38 -7.14 -21.68 -19.61
N ASP A 39 -7.76 -22.09 -18.49
CA ASP A 39 -8.09 -21.22 -17.36
C ASP A 39 -7.38 -21.67 -16.06
N ASP A 40 -6.06 -21.53 -16.03
CA ASP A 40 -5.30 -21.66 -14.79
C ASP A 40 -5.59 -20.45 -13.88
N PRO A 41 -6.08 -20.64 -12.63
CA PRO A 41 -6.36 -19.54 -11.73
C PRO A 41 -5.07 -18.83 -11.32
N LYS A 42 -4.97 -17.54 -11.65
CA LYS A 42 -3.84 -16.68 -11.26
C LYS A 42 -3.80 -16.41 -9.75
N PHE A 43 -4.96 -16.42 -9.11
CA PHE A 43 -5.13 -16.15 -7.68
C PHE A 43 -5.67 -17.38 -6.96
N CYS A 44 -5.28 -17.56 -5.70
CA CYS A 44 -5.88 -18.57 -4.84
C CYS A 44 -7.32 -18.18 -4.44
N GLU A 45 -8.29 -19.06 -4.65
CA GLU A 45 -9.71 -18.80 -4.33
C GLU A 45 -9.96 -18.55 -2.84
N GLN A 46 -9.14 -19.13 -1.96
CA GLN A 46 -9.32 -19.03 -0.50
C GLN A 46 -8.69 -17.76 0.10
N CYS A 47 -7.45 -17.43 -0.27
CA CYS A 47 -6.72 -16.30 0.31
C CYS A 47 -6.55 -15.09 -0.62
N GLY A 48 -6.85 -15.24 -1.91
CA GLY A 48 -6.71 -14.19 -2.92
C GLY A 48 -5.28 -13.82 -3.27
N VAL A 49 -4.27 -14.57 -2.79
CA VAL A 49 -2.86 -14.32 -3.12
C VAL A 49 -2.57 -14.81 -4.53
N GLU A 50 -1.83 -14.01 -5.29
CA GLU A 50 -1.41 -14.33 -6.65
C GLU A 50 -0.24 -15.32 -6.68
N PHE A 51 -0.28 -16.28 -7.60
CA PHE A 51 0.80 -17.24 -7.81
C PHE A 51 1.89 -16.65 -8.71
N ILE A 52 2.70 -15.76 -8.14
CA ILE A 52 3.80 -15.06 -8.83
C ILE A 52 5.12 -15.20 -8.06
N ASP A 53 6.20 -14.67 -8.64
CA ASP A 53 7.51 -14.61 -8.00
C ASP A 53 7.50 -13.63 -6.82
N SER A 54 8.09 -14.02 -5.69
CA SER A 54 8.11 -13.20 -4.47
C SER A 54 8.88 -11.88 -4.64
N ARG A 55 9.68 -11.73 -5.71
CA ARG A 55 10.33 -10.46 -6.08
C ARG A 55 9.34 -9.31 -6.25
N ILE A 56 8.10 -9.59 -6.62
CA ILE A 56 7.06 -8.55 -6.79
C ILE A 56 6.85 -7.71 -5.53
N ARG A 57 7.09 -8.26 -4.33
CA ARG A 57 6.99 -7.57 -3.03
C ARG A 57 7.91 -6.37 -2.91
N ARG A 58 8.93 -6.26 -3.76
CA ARG A 58 9.84 -5.11 -3.81
C ARG A 58 9.34 -3.96 -4.69
N TYR A 59 8.34 -4.23 -5.54
CA TYR A 59 7.89 -3.30 -6.58
C TYR A 59 6.40 -2.95 -6.46
N GLN A 60 5.58 -3.85 -5.92
CA GLN A 60 4.15 -3.64 -5.79
C GLN A 60 3.84 -2.63 -4.69
N MET A 61 3.11 -1.58 -5.06
CA MET A 61 2.72 -0.50 -4.14
C MET A 61 1.37 -0.77 -3.49
N GLY A 62 1.27 -0.46 -2.22
CA GLY A 62 0.00 -0.31 -1.50
C GLY A 62 -0.35 1.16 -1.34
N TYR A 63 -1.60 1.44 -0.96
CA TYR A 63 -2.04 2.78 -0.60
C TYR A 63 -2.95 2.71 0.63
N ILE A 64 -3.03 3.81 1.37
CA ILE A 64 -3.97 3.99 2.48
C ILE A 64 -4.99 5.03 2.04
N LYS A 65 -6.27 4.65 2.06
CA LYS A 65 -7.37 5.58 1.82
C LYS A 65 -7.66 6.34 3.11
N LEU A 66 -7.26 7.61 3.16
CA LEU A 66 -7.54 8.49 4.30
C LEU A 66 -9.02 8.87 4.35
N ALA A 67 -9.55 9.03 5.56
CA ALA A 67 -10.92 9.52 5.76
C ALA A 67 -11.06 11.00 5.38
N CYS A 68 -10.01 11.80 5.63
CA CYS A 68 -9.92 13.21 5.28
C CYS A 68 -8.66 13.46 4.46
N VAL A 69 -8.71 14.50 3.62
CA VAL A 69 -7.53 14.94 2.85
C VAL A 69 -6.49 15.55 3.79
N VAL A 70 -5.21 15.38 3.44
CA VAL A 70 -4.09 15.94 4.19
C VAL A 70 -3.12 16.63 3.23
N THR A 71 -2.46 17.68 3.70
CA THR A 71 -1.42 18.36 2.92
C THR A 71 -0.08 17.66 3.06
N HIS A 72 0.64 17.50 1.96
CA HIS A 72 1.97 16.92 1.98
C HIS A 72 3.01 17.96 2.45
N ALA A 73 3.75 17.64 3.52
CA ALA A 73 4.61 18.58 4.25
C ALA A 73 5.66 19.28 3.36
N TRP A 74 6.19 18.61 2.32
CA TRP A 74 7.17 19.22 1.41
C TRP A 74 6.62 20.40 0.62
N TYR A 75 5.32 20.45 0.32
CA TYR A 75 4.74 21.57 -0.43
C TYR A 75 4.30 22.71 0.48
N LEU A 76 4.03 22.41 1.76
CA LEU A 76 3.65 23.40 2.77
C LEU A 76 4.88 24.04 3.43
N LYS A 77 5.77 23.24 4.04
CA LYS A 77 6.85 23.71 4.92
C LYS A 77 8.15 24.09 4.22
N ARG A 78 8.34 23.68 2.97
CA ARG A 78 9.55 24.06 2.21
C ARG A 78 9.54 25.56 1.99
N LEU A 79 10.71 26.20 2.03
CA LEU A 79 10.88 27.60 1.66
C LEU A 79 11.53 27.70 0.27
N PRO A 80 10.97 28.49 -0.66
CA PRO A 80 9.64 29.08 -0.59
C PRO A 80 8.55 27.99 -0.67
N SER A 81 7.40 28.25 -0.03
CA SER A 81 6.29 27.29 0.02
C SER A 81 5.50 27.33 -1.27
N TYR A 82 5.37 26.15 -1.91
CA TYR A 82 4.64 26.05 -3.17
C TYR A 82 3.16 26.40 -2.99
N ILE A 83 2.55 25.97 -1.88
CA ILE A 83 1.13 26.23 -1.60
C ILE A 83 0.93 27.70 -1.25
N ALA A 84 1.80 28.28 -0.41
CA ALA A 84 1.72 29.69 -0.04
C ALA A 84 1.85 30.62 -1.26
N ASN A 85 2.83 30.32 -2.12
CA ASN A 85 3.04 31.08 -3.35
C ASN A 85 1.87 30.92 -4.33
N LEU A 86 1.30 29.72 -4.45
CA LEU A 86 0.17 29.48 -5.35
C LEU A 86 -1.10 30.22 -4.89
N LEU A 87 -1.30 30.34 -3.59
CA LEU A 87 -2.49 30.97 -2.99
C LEU A 87 -2.28 32.45 -2.64
N ASP A 88 -1.09 33.00 -2.87
CA ASP A 88 -0.67 34.34 -2.48
C ASP A 88 -1.02 34.68 -1.01
N LYS A 89 -0.71 33.73 -0.11
CA LYS A 89 -1.01 33.82 1.32
C LYS A 89 0.24 33.65 2.17
N PRO A 90 0.31 34.29 3.35
CA PRO A 90 1.41 34.07 4.28
C PRO A 90 1.40 32.62 4.78
N LEU A 91 2.59 32.00 4.82
CA LEU A 91 2.75 30.61 5.28
C LEU A 91 2.13 30.37 6.66
N LYS A 92 2.25 31.33 7.57
CA LYS A 92 1.72 31.24 8.95
C LYS A 92 0.20 31.07 8.98
N GLU A 93 -0.53 31.72 8.08
CA GLU A 93 -1.99 31.56 7.97
C GLU A 93 -2.36 30.16 7.50
N LEU A 94 -1.65 29.66 6.48
CA LEU A 94 -1.89 28.32 5.94
C LEU A 94 -1.49 27.21 6.91
N GLU A 95 -0.42 27.38 7.68
CA GLU A 95 -0.02 26.41 8.71
C GLU A 95 -1.07 26.30 9.82
N SER A 96 -1.59 27.42 10.34
CA SER A 96 -2.65 27.41 11.35
C SER A 96 -3.92 26.69 10.85
N LEU A 97 -4.31 26.92 9.59
CA LEU A 97 -5.44 26.22 8.97
C LEU A 97 -5.22 24.71 8.84
N VAL A 98 -4.01 24.29 8.46
CA VAL A 98 -3.67 22.86 8.28
C VAL A 98 -3.55 22.13 9.62
N TYR A 99 -2.97 22.77 10.62
CA TYR A 99 -2.79 22.17 11.94
C TYR A 99 -4.03 22.24 12.81
N GLY A 100 -5.05 22.99 12.38
CA GLY A 100 -6.27 23.20 13.16
C GLY A 100 -6.01 24.03 14.42
N ASP A 101 -4.99 24.90 14.38
CA ASP A 101 -4.73 25.87 15.43
C ASP A 101 -5.83 26.93 15.33
N VAL A 102 -6.91 26.73 16.08
CA VAL A 102 -7.96 27.73 16.35
C VAL A 102 -7.52 28.60 17.52
#